data_AF-A0A2K9ER42-F1
#
_entry.id   AF-A0A2K9ER42-F1
#
_cell.length_a   1.000
_cell.length_b   1.000
_cell.length_c   1.000
_cell.angle_alpha   90.00
_cell.angle_beta   90.00
_cell.angle_gamma   90.00
#
_symmetry.space_group_name_H-M   'P 1'
#
loop_
_entity.id
_entity.type
_entity.pdbx_description
1 polymer ?
#
loop_
_entity_poly.entity_id
_entity_poly.type
_entity_poly.pdbx_seq_one_letter_code
_entity_poly.pdbx_strand_id
1 'polypeptide(L)'
;MRTEHEAGQYCMNDMEWVGDNTPEGPFAAIESMSDTDREAVAAAIERAIKPNELDEVGLASRLLWSYVADLERDWRAIEAGQEIAIDAAALKKAITSARDVREACGHLRQERDKVDKLRKDIAGGVGGGSLDLDGARDEIGRRLACLRRAGGG
;
A
#
# COMPACT_ATOMS: atom_id res chain seq x y z
N MET A 1 7.88 -67.81 39.59
CA MET A 1 6.89 -66.85 39.08
C MET A 1 7.09 -65.51 39.77
N ARG A 2 7.86 -64.61 39.15
CA ARG A 2 7.87 -63.18 39.43
C ARG A 2 8.10 -62.53 38.07
N THR A 3 7.07 -61.87 37.56
CA THR A 3 7.04 -61.19 36.27
C THR A 3 7.70 -59.83 36.41
N GLU A 4 8.57 -59.50 35.46
CA GLU A 4 9.29 -58.25 35.36
C GLU A 4 8.37 -57.13 34.86
N HIS A 5 8.58 -55.92 35.38
CA HIS A 5 7.95 -54.69 34.92
C HIS A 5 8.70 -54.18 33.68
N GLU A 6 8.10 -54.33 32.49
CA GLU A 6 8.51 -53.58 31.30
C GLU A 6 7.82 -52.21 31.30
N ALA A 7 8.62 -51.16 31.45
CA ALA A 7 8.20 -49.79 31.21
C ALA A 7 8.13 -49.57 29.69
N GLY A 8 6.90 -49.39 29.20
CA GLY A 8 6.63 -49.10 27.79
C GLY A 8 7.27 -47.78 27.35
N GLN A 9 8.16 -47.89 26.39
CA GLN A 9 8.79 -46.79 25.68
C GLN A 9 7.80 -46.21 24.66
N TYR A 10 7.03 -45.20 25.07
CA TYR A 10 6.22 -44.42 24.12
C TYR A 10 7.15 -43.49 23.34
N CYS A 11 7.47 -43.89 22.11
CA CYS A 11 8.13 -43.04 21.13
C CYS A 11 7.11 -42.02 20.61
N MET A 12 7.11 -40.81 21.14
CA MET A 12 6.47 -39.66 20.48
C MET A 12 7.46 -39.07 19.49
N ASN A 13 7.62 -39.71 18.34
CA ASN A 13 8.15 -39.10 17.13
C ASN A 13 7.32 -39.64 15.97
N ASP A 14 6.64 -38.72 15.28
CA ASP A 14 6.10 -38.78 13.91
C ASP A 14 4.80 -37.96 13.83
N MET A 15 4.95 -36.65 13.96
CA MET A 15 4.06 -35.68 13.33
C MET A 15 4.92 -34.91 12.34
N GLU A 16 5.30 -35.58 11.25
CA GLU A 16 5.89 -34.93 10.09
C GLU A 16 4.79 -34.05 9.48
N TRP A 17 4.87 -32.76 9.77
CA TRP A 17 4.02 -31.76 9.13
C TRP A 17 4.51 -31.60 7.70
N VAL A 18 4.00 -32.43 6.78
CA VAL A 18 4.14 -32.22 5.34
C VAL A 18 3.17 -31.09 4.96
N GLY A 19 3.51 -29.88 5.39
CA GLY A 19 2.97 -28.67 4.82
C GLY A 19 3.61 -28.50 3.47
N ASP A 20 2.83 -28.74 2.42
CA ASP A 20 3.17 -28.27 1.09
C ASP A 20 3.37 -26.75 1.17
N ASN A 21 4.63 -26.30 1.15
CA ASN A 21 5.02 -24.90 1.29
C ASN A 21 4.75 -24.10 0.01
N THR A 22 3.89 -24.60 -0.89
CA THR A 22 3.39 -23.81 -2.00
C THR A 22 2.31 -22.87 -1.47
N PRO A 23 2.48 -21.54 -1.56
CA PRO A 23 1.42 -20.60 -1.21
C PRO A 23 0.31 -20.72 -2.26
N GLU A 24 -0.61 -21.66 -2.08
CA GLU A 24 -1.83 -21.80 -2.89
C GLU A 24 -2.87 -20.73 -2.50
N GLY A 25 -2.46 -19.47 -2.61
CA GLY A 25 -3.35 -18.32 -2.58
C GLY A 25 -2.97 -17.37 -3.71
N PRO A 26 -3.86 -16.46 -4.15
CA PRO A 26 -3.60 -15.55 -5.27
C PRO A 26 -2.49 -14.51 -5.02
N PHE A 27 -1.75 -14.63 -3.91
CA PHE A 27 -0.70 -13.74 -3.45
C PHE A 27 0.57 -14.53 -3.06
N ALA A 28 1.11 -15.31 -3.98
CA ALA A 28 2.46 -15.84 -3.83
C ALA A 28 3.46 -14.67 -3.65
N ALA A 29 4.41 -14.81 -2.72
CA ALA A 29 5.39 -13.77 -2.44
C ALA A 29 6.12 -13.36 -3.72
N ILE A 30 6.40 -12.07 -3.91
CA ILE A 30 7.10 -11.53 -5.10
C ILE A 30 8.43 -12.28 -5.36
N GLU A 31 9.02 -12.85 -4.30
CA GLU A 31 10.22 -13.67 -4.31
C GLU A 31 10.08 -15.03 -5.04
N SER A 32 8.85 -15.54 -5.22
CA SER A 32 8.55 -16.76 -5.98
C SER A 32 8.03 -16.50 -7.41
N MET A 33 7.92 -15.24 -7.82
CA MET A 33 7.53 -14.89 -9.19
C MET A 33 8.65 -15.18 -10.18
N SER A 34 8.31 -15.67 -11.37
CA SER A 34 9.28 -15.83 -12.46
C SER A 34 9.86 -14.45 -12.83
N ASP A 35 11.10 -14.41 -13.31
CA ASP A 35 11.73 -13.15 -13.72
C ASP A 35 10.90 -12.42 -14.78
N THR A 36 10.21 -13.16 -15.64
CA THR A 36 9.27 -12.63 -16.63
C THR A 36 8.06 -11.93 -15.99
N ASP A 37 7.50 -12.48 -14.91
CA ASP A 37 6.38 -11.87 -14.21
C ASP A 37 6.80 -10.64 -13.41
N ARG A 38 8.02 -10.65 -12.85
CA ARG A 38 8.61 -9.46 -12.19
C ARG A 38 8.85 -8.34 -13.18
N GLU A 39 9.36 -8.67 -14.36
CA GLU A 39 9.58 -7.71 -15.45
C GLU A 39 8.25 -7.14 -15.96
N ALA A 40 7.21 -7.97 -16.06
CA ALA A 40 5.87 -7.53 -16.41
C ALA A 40 5.25 -6.60 -15.34
N VAL A 41 5.42 -6.91 -14.05
CA VAL A 41 4.99 -6.04 -12.95
C VAL A 41 5.77 -4.72 -12.94
N ALA A 42 7.09 -4.77 -13.14
CA ALA A 42 7.92 -3.58 -13.23
C ALA A 42 7.52 -2.69 -14.42
N ALA A 43 7.25 -3.29 -15.58
CA ALA A 43 6.78 -2.57 -16.76
C ALA A 43 5.38 -1.97 -16.57
N ALA A 44 4.47 -2.66 -15.85
CA ALA A 44 3.16 -2.14 -15.50
C ALA A 44 3.25 -0.97 -14.51
N ILE A 45 4.14 -1.07 -13.52
CA ILE A 45 4.46 0.02 -12.58
C ILE A 45 5.06 1.21 -13.34
N GLU A 46 6.03 0.99 -14.22
CA GLU A 46 6.64 2.05 -15.03
C GLU A 46 5.62 2.72 -15.94
N ARG A 47 4.74 1.95 -16.58
CA ARG A 47 3.62 2.47 -17.38
C ARG A 47 2.61 3.25 -16.55
N ALA A 48 2.39 2.89 -15.29
CA ALA A 48 1.51 3.62 -14.38
C ALA A 48 2.18 4.88 -13.78
N ILE A 49 3.51 4.88 -13.68
CA ILE A 49 4.32 6.03 -13.23
C ILE A 49 4.55 7.02 -14.37
N LYS A 50 4.58 6.57 -15.63
CA LYS A 50 4.63 7.47 -16.78
C LYS A 50 3.43 8.42 -16.70
N PRO A 51 3.65 9.74 -16.73
CA PRO A 51 2.55 10.68 -16.73
C PRO A 51 1.66 10.32 -17.92
N ASN A 52 0.37 10.14 -17.66
CA ASN A 52 -0.63 10.15 -18.72
C ASN A 52 -0.33 11.39 -19.60
N GLU A 53 -0.42 11.28 -20.94
CA GLU A 53 -0.15 12.42 -21.84
C GLU A 53 -0.99 13.65 -21.47
N LEU A 54 -2.10 13.41 -20.77
CA LEU A 54 -2.82 14.40 -19.99
C LEU A 54 -2.34 14.34 -18.53
N ASP A 55 -1.60 15.34 -18.09
CA ASP A 55 -1.45 15.64 -16.66
C ASP A 55 -2.82 16.03 -16.10
N GLU A 56 -3.63 15.02 -15.72
CA GLU A 56 -5.00 15.18 -15.25
C GLU A 56 -5.06 16.11 -14.02
N VAL A 57 -4.05 16.02 -13.15
CA VAL A 57 -3.91 16.88 -11.97
C VAL A 57 -3.61 18.31 -12.40
N GLY A 58 -2.69 18.51 -13.34
CA GLY A 58 -2.39 19.82 -13.91
C GLY A 58 -3.56 20.44 -14.67
N LEU A 59 -4.34 19.63 -15.41
CA LEU A 59 -5.55 20.08 -16.10
C LEU A 59 -6.65 20.48 -15.11
N ALA A 60 -6.93 19.63 -14.12
CA ALA A 60 -7.91 19.93 -13.07
C ALA A 60 -7.50 21.18 -12.27
N SER A 61 -6.21 21.31 -11.94
CA SER A 61 -5.67 22.50 -11.27
C SER A 61 -5.86 23.76 -12.10
N ARG A 62 -5.51 23.74 -13.39
CA ARG A 62 -5.72 24.88 -14.30
C ARG A 62 -7.19 25.25 -14.43
N LEU A 63 -8.07 24.27 -14.58
CA LEU A 63 -9.52 24.50 -14.67
C LEU A 63 -10.06 25.15 -13.39
N LEU A 64 -9.66 24.64 -12.22
CA LEU A 64 -10.02 25.24 -10.93
C LEU A 64 -9.59 26.71 -10.85
N TRP A 65 -8.33 27.00 -11.19
CA TRP A 65 -7.81 28.36 -11.15
C TRP A 65 -8.51 29.30 -12.15
N SER A 66 -8.97 28.80 -13.30
CA SER A 66 -9.78 29.60 -14.23
C SER A 66 -11.13 29.98 -13.62
N TYR A 67 -11.81 29.06 -12.92
CA TYR A 67 -13.06 29.38 -12.22
C TYR A 67 -12.84 30.37 -11.07
N VAL A 68 -11.74 30.25 -10.32
CA VAL A 68 -11.41 31.21 -9.26
C VAL A 68 -11.20 32.60 -9.85
N ALA A 69 -10.49 32.72 -10.97
CA ALA A 69 -10.29 34.00 -11.65
C ALA A 69 -11.61 34.62 -12.16
N ASP A 70 -12.51 33.80 -12.69
CA ASP A 70 -13.84 34.26 -13.13
C ASP A 70 -14.69 34.78 -11.96
N LEU A 71 -14.67 34.09 -10.82
CA LEU A 71 -15.36 34.52 -9.60
C LEU A 71 -14.79 35.84 -9.05
N GLU A 72 -13.47 36.00 -9.03
CA GLU A 72 -12.83 37.25 -8.61
C GLU A 72 -13.20 38.42 -9.53
N ARG A 73 -13.24 38.18 -10.85
CA ARG A 73 -13.67 39.18 -11.83
C ARG A 73 -15.10 39.62 -11.58
N ASP A 74 -16.01 38.65 -11.40
CA ASP A 74 -17.43 38.92 -11.19
C ASP A 74 -17.64 39.65 -9.86
N TRP A 75 -16.91 39.26 -8.80
CA TRP A 75 -16.95 39.95 -7.50
C TRP A 75 -16.49 41.42 -7.59
N ARG A 76 -15.42 41.71 -8.33
CA ARG A 76 -14.97 43.11 -8.54
C ARG A 76 -15.97 43.95 -9.33
N ALA A 77 -16.68 43.35 -10.28
CA ALA A 77 -17.73 44.05 -11.02
C ALA A 77 -18.92 44.40 -10.11
N ILE A 78 -19.27 43.51 -9.16
CA ILE A 78 -20.28 43.79 -8.12
C ILE A 78 -19.81 44.93 -7.20
N GLU A 79 -18.56 44.89 -6.70
CA GLU A 79 -18.01 45.97 -5.86
C GLU A 79 -17.97 47.32 -6.57
N ALA A 80 -17.72 47.33 -7.87
CA ALA A 80 -17.72 48.54 -8.70
C ALA A 80 -19.13 49.09 -8.99
N GLY A 81 -20.19 48.46 -8.45
CA GLY A 81 -21.58 48.87 -8.67
C GLY A 81 -22.06 48.65 -10.10
N GLN A 82 -21.39 47.80 -10.88
CA GLN A 82 -21.85 47.44 -12.21
C GLN A 82 -23.07 46.52 -12.08
N GLU A 83 -24.13 46.85 -12.82
CA GLU A 83 -25.30 45.98 -12.92
C GLU A 83 -24.90 44.75 -13.76
N ILE A 84 -24.50 43.68 -13.09
CA ILE A 84 -24.23 42.41 -13.75
C ILE A 84 -25.59 41.80 -14.09
N ALA A 85 -25.86 41.64 -15.39
CA ALA A 85 -26.94 40.78 -15.85
C ALA A 85 -26.59 39.32 -15.51
N ILE A 86 -26.91 38.91 -14.27
CA ILE A 86 -26.72 37.53 -13.82
C ILE A 86 -27.79 36.70 -14.52
N ASP A 87 -27.39 35.96 -15.57
CA ASP A 87 -28.23 34.91 -16.12
C ASP A 87 -28.40 33.82 -15.05
N ALA A 88 -29.59 33.77 -14.46
CA ALA A 88 -29.95 32.81 -13.44
C ALA A 88 -29.75 31.35 -13.90
N ALA A 89 -29.91 31.07 -15.21
CA ALA A 89 -29.65 29.75 -15.77
C ALA A 89 -28.14 29.44 -15.80
N ALA A 90 -27.32 30.40 -16.24
CA ALA A 90 -25.86 30.28 -16.22
C ALA A 90 -25.32 30.10 -14.79
N LEU A 91 -25.84 30.86 -13.82
CA LEU A 91 -25.45 30.74 -12.41
C LEU A 91 -25.78 29.35 -11.84
N LYS A 92 -26.99 28.85 -12.11
CA LYS A 92 -27.41 27.51 -11.65
C LYS A 92 -26.53 26.41 -12.26
N LYS A 93 -26.16 26.56 -13.54
CA LYS A 93 -25.23 25.65 -14.24
C LYS A 93 -23.84 25.70 -13.61
N ALA A 94 -23.32 26.89 -13.29
CA ALA A 94 -22.02 27.05 -12.63
C ALA A 94 -21.99 26.40 -11.24
N ILE A 95 -23.04 26.58 -10.42
CA ILE A 95 -23.18 25.94 -9.11
C ILE A 95 -23.19 24.41 -9.23
N THR A 96 -23.92 23.90 -10.23
CA THR A 96 -23.98 22.45 -10.48
C THR A 96 -22.61 21.92 -10.90
N SER A 97 -21.94 22.58 -11.83
CA SER A 97 -20.59 22.23 -12.28
C SER A 97 -19.58 22.25 -11.12
N ALA A 98 -19.64 23.24 -10.24
CA ALA A 98 -18.76 23.32 -9.08
C ALA A 98 -19.02 22.15 -8.09
N ARG A 99 -20.29 21.76 -7.92
CA ARG A 99 -20.66 20.59 -7.11
C ARG A 99 -20.11 19.30 -7.72
N ASP A 100 -20.27 19.13 -9.02
CA ASP A 100 -19.80 17.92 -9.74
C ASP A 100 -18.27 17.80 -9.67
N VAL A 101 -17.54 18.91 -9.80
CA VAL A 101 -16.07 18.95 -9.61
C VAL A 101 -15.68 18.55 -8.18
N ARG A 102 -16.40 19.06 -7.17
CA ARG A 102 -16.17 18.68 -5.76
C ARG A 102 -16.40 17.19 -5.54
N GLU A 103 -17.45 16.62 -6.12
CA GLU A 103 -17.75 15.19 -6.05
C GLU A 103 -16.66 14.35 -6.73
N ALA A 104 -16.21 14.75 -7.92
CA ALA A 104 -15.11 14.11 -8.63
C ALA A 104 -13.80 14.14 -7.81
N CYS A 105 -13.46 15.27 -7.18
CA CYS A 105 -12.33 15.36 -6.26
C CYS A 105 -12.48 14.42 -5.06
N GLY A 106 -13.71 14.26 -4.55
CA GLY A 106 -14.04 13.29 -3.52
C GLY A 106 -13.74 11.86 -3.94
N HIS A 107 -14.12 11.47 -5.17
CA HIS A 107 -13.80 10.15 -5.73
C HIS A 107 -12.30 9.94 -5.88
N LEU A 108 -11.55 10.92 -6.41
CA LEU A 108 -10.08 10.82 -6.51
C LEU A 108 -9.42 10.61 -5.15
N ARG A 109 -9.91 11.30 -4.10
CA ARG A 109 -9.42 11.10 -2.74
C ARG A 109 -9.70 9.69 -2.23
N GLN A 110 -10.89 9.16 -2.46
CA GLN A 110 -11.24 7.79 -2.08
C GLN A 110 -10.35 6.77 -2.79
N GLU A 111 -10.08 6.95 -4.08
CA GLU A 111 -9.17 6.07 -4.83
C GLU A 111 -7.74 6.17 -4.28
N ARG A 112 -7.26 7.37 -3.96
CA ARG A 112 -5.97 7.53 -3.29
C ARG A 112 -5.91 6.80 -1.94
N ASP A 113 -6.94 6.94 -1.11
CA ASP A 113 -7.02 6.28 0.18
C ASP A 113 -7.01 4.75 0.02
N LYS A 114 -7.69 4.22 -1.01
CA LYS A 114 -7.66 2.78 -1.36
C LYS A 114 -6.27 2.35 -1.81
N VAL A 115 -5.62 3.11 -2.70
CA VAL A 115 -4.24 2.84 -3.15
C VAL A 115 -3.26 2.86 -1.99
N ASP A 116 -3.37 3.83 -1.08
CA ASP A 116 -2.48 3.93 0.07
C ASP A 116 -2.71 2.80 1.08
N LYS A 117 -3.95 2.30 1.23
CA LYS A 117 -4.23 1.06 1.98
C LYS A 117 -3.60 -0.15 1.30
N LEU A 118 -3.84 -0.33 0.01
CA LEU A 118 -3.26 -1.43 -0.77
C LEU A 118 -1.73 -1.41 -0.74
N ARG A 119 -1.11 -0.24 -0.81
CA ARG A 119 0.36 -0.09 -0.67
C ARG A 119 0.84 -0.55 0.69
N LYS A 120 0.13 -0.23 1.78
CA LYS A 120 0.47 -0.69 3.13
C LYS A 120 0.28 -2.20 3.27
N ASP A 121 -0.77 -2.75 2.68
CA ASP A 121 -1.07 -4.18 2.72
C ASP A 121 -0.06 -4.98 1.87
N ILE A 122 0.30 -4.50 0.68
CA ILE A 122 1.31 -5.08 -0.22
C ILE A 122 2.72 -4.96 0.35
N ALA A 123 3.05 -3.83 0.98
CA ALA A 123 4.30 -3.69 1.73
C ALA A 123 4.40 -4.68 2.90
N GLY A 124 3.30 -5.40 3.19
CA GLY A 124 3.24 -6.43 4.18
C GLY A 124 3.24 -5.84 5.58
N GLY A 125 2.47 -6.45 6.47
CA GLY A 125 2.75 -6.37 7.89
C GLY A 125 4.19 -6.81 8.13
N VAL A 126 5.10 -5.83 8.22
CA VAL A 126 6.42 -5.99 8.84
C VAL A 126 6.14 -6.33 10.30
N GLY A 127 5.91 -7.61 10.59
CA GLY A 127 5.65 -8.10 11.95
C GLY A 127 4.46 -9.03 12.15
N GLY A 128 3.99 -9.77 11.13
CA GLY A 128 3.07 -10.90 11.36
C GLY A 128 3.76 -12.10 12.03
N GLY A 129 5.05 -12.32 11.75
CA GLY A 129 5.89 -13.25 12.48
C GLY A 129 6.66 -12.51 13.58
N SER A 130 6.51 -12.93 14.83
CA SER A 130 7.39 -12.46 15.90
C SER A 130 8.81 -12.94 15.61
N LEU A 131 9.72 -12.03 15.30
CA LEU A 131 11.15 -12.34 15.31
C LEU A 131 11.54 -12.73 16.73
N ASP A 132 11.99 -13.96 16.94
CA ASP A 132 12.56 -14.41 18.20
C ASP A 132 13.96 -13.80 18.37
N LEU A 133 13.98 -12.58 18.89
CA LEU A 133 15.21 -11.85 19.15
C LEU A 133 16.02 -12.47 20.30
N ASP A 134 15.36 -13.17 21.22
CA ASP A 134 16.01 -13.81 22.36
C ASP A 134 16.78 -15.05 21.90
N GLY A 135 16.15 -15.93 21.11
CA GLY A 135 16.82 -17.08 20.50
C GLY A 135 17.96 -16.67 19.55
N ALA A 136 17.78 -15.58 18.80
CA ALA A 136 18.83 -15.02 17.95
C ALA A 136 20.02 -14.50 18.78
N ARG A 137 19.75 -13.86 19.93
CA ARG A 137 20.80 -13.37 20.84
C ARG A 137 21.61 -14.50 21.44
N ASP A 138 20.95 -15.57 21.86
CA ASP A 138 21.60 -16.76 22.41
C ASP A 138 22.52 -17.43 21.39
N GLU A 139 22.06 -17.53 20.13
CA GLU A 139 22.86 -18.10 19.05
C GLU A 139 24.10 -17.25 18.73
N ILE A 140 23.97 -15.93 18.69
CA ILE A 140 25.12 -15.02 18.53
C ILE A 140 26.10 -15.18 19.69
N GLY A 141 25.60 -15.26 20.93
CA GLY A 141 26.42 -15.48 22.13
C GLY A 141 27.22 -16.79 22.07
N ARG A 142 26.59 -17.88 21.64
CA ARG A 142 27.28 -19.17 21.42
C ARG A 142 28.40 -19.05 20.39
N ARG A 143 28.15 -18.41 19.24
CA ARG A 143 29.16 -18.23 18.18
C ARG A 143 30.32 -17.38 18.64
N LEU A 144 30.06 -16.26 19.33
CA LEU A 144 31.10 -15.40 19.89
C LEU A 144 31.96 -16.13 20.94
N ALA A 145 31.34 -16.97 21.78
CA ALA A 145 32.09 -17.77 22.74
C ALA A 145 32.98 -18.83 22.06
N CYS A 146 32.52 -19.43 20.95
CA CYS A 146 33.34 -20.32 20.15
C CYS A 146 34.53 -19.59 19.51
N LEU A 147 34.31 -18.39 18.96
CA LEU A 147 35.39 -17.57 18.41
C LEU A 147 36.41 -17.14 19.47
N ARG A 148 35.96 -16.74 20.66
CA ARG A 148 36.87 -16.39 21.76
C ARG A 148 37.73 -17.57 22.21
N ARG A 149 37.14 -18.77 22.27
CA ARG A 149 37.86 -20.01 22.58
C ARG A 149 38.86 -20.39 21.49
N ALA A 150 38.52 -20.18 20.22
CA ALA A 150 39.43 -20.43 19.10
C ALA A 150 40.61 -19.42 19.05
N GLY A 151 40.43 -18.20 19.55
CA GLY A 151 41.44 -17.14 19.57
C GLY A 151 42.44 -17.17 20.73
N GLY A 152 42.28 -18.06 21.72
CA GLY A 152 43.24 -18.20 22.83
C GLY A 152 43.06 -17.26 24.03
N GLY A 153 41.86 -16.72 24.24
CA GLY A 153 41.50 -15.93 25.44
C GLY A 153 41.31 -14.45 25.19
#